data_AF-A0A9Q1KA02-F1
#
_entry.id   AF-A0A9Q1KA02-F1
#
_cell.length_a   1.000
_cell.length_b   1.000
_cell.length_c   1.000
_cell.angle_alpha   90.00
_cell.angle_beta   90.00
_cell.angle_gamma   90.00
#
_symmetry.space_group_name_H-M   'P 1'
#
loop_
_entity.id
_entity.type
_entity.pdbx_description
1 polymer ?
#
loop_
_entity_poly.entity_id
_entity_poly.type
_entity_poly.pdbx_seq_one_letter_code
_entity_poly.pdbx_strand_id
1 'polypeptide(L)'
;MVLFIYLYLFLTLSLTLLLLLHLTRRRTTRHLPPGNYGLPFIGETLQLISAYKSENPEPFIDERVARFGRIFTTHVFGEATVFSADPEVNRFVLQNEGKLFECSYPGSISNLLGKHSLLLMKGSLHKRMHSLTMSFANSTIIRDHLLLDIDRIIRFYLDSWSDRVFLMEEAKKITFALTMKQLMSFDPCEWTESLRKEYLLVIEGFFTIPLPFFSTTYKRAIKARTKVAEALSLVVRERRTAMERGERKNDMVGALLGEQEAGTGSTGGRFSDEEIVDFLVALLVAGYETTSTIMTLAVKFLTETPLALVQLKVLFLAFFSFC
;
A
#
# COMPACT_ATOMS: atom_id res chain seq x y z
N MET A 1 44.08 25.20 -8.40
CA MET A 1 43.49 26.49 -7.98
C MET A 1 42.34 26.92 -8.89
N VAL A 2 42.57 27.01 -10.21
CA VAL A 2 41.55 27.42 -11.20
C VAL A 2 40.28 26.55 -11.19
N LEU A 3 40.42 25.21 -11.14
CA LEU A 3 39.27 24.29 -11.09
C LEU A 3 38.38 24.49 -9.84
N PHE A 4 38.99 24.80 -8.69
CA PHE A 4 38.27 25.08 -7.45
C PHE A 4 37.49 26.40 -7.52
N ILE A 5 38.03 27.41 -8.22
CA ILE A 5 37.36 28.69 -8.42
C ILE A 5 36.13 28.52 -9.32
N TYR A 6 36.25 27.75 -10.41
CA TYR A 6 35.11 27.43 -11.27
C TYR A 6 34.03 26.62 -10.56
N LEU A 7 34.42 25.62 -9.74
CA LEU A 7 33.47 24.84 -8.95
C LEU A 7 32.75 25.72 -7.91
N TYR A 8 33.48 26.61 -7.23
CA TYR A 8 32.91 27.55 -6.27
C TYR A 8 31.93 28.52 -6.93
N LEU A 9 32.33 29.16 -8.04
CA LEU A 9 31.46 30.06 -8.80
C LEU A 9 30.20 29.34 -9.30
N PHE A 10 30.33 28.12 -9.82
CA PHE A 10 29.21 27.30 -10.27
C PHE A 10 28.25 26.96 -9.13
N LEU A 11 28.77 26.55 -7.95
CA LEU A 11 27.97 26.27 -6.77
C LEU A 11 27.25 27.53 -6.26
N THR A 12 27.92 28.68 -6.22
CA THR A 12 27.31 29.94 -5.79
C THR A 12 26.24 30.42 -6.78
N LEU A 13 26.51 30.35 -8.07
CA LEU A 13 25.57 30.77 -9.11
C LEU A 13 24.35 29.85 -9.12
N SER A 14 24.57 28.54 -9.02
CA SER A 14 23.51 27.55 -8.86
C SER A 14 22.68 27.85 -7.62
N LEU A 15 23.30 28.02 -6.45
CA LEU A 15 22.58 28.34 -5.21
C LEU A 15 21.78 29.65 -5.31
N THR A 16 22.33 30.70 -5.92
CA THR A 16 21.61 31.97 -6.13
C THR A 16 20.45 31.83 -7.11
N LEU A 17 20.62 31.08 -8.20
CA LEU A 17 19.54 30.79 -9.15
C LEU A 17 18.43 29.97 -8.49
N LEU A 18 18.80 29.00 -7.65
CA LEU A 18 17.88 28.19 -6.86
C LEU A 18 17.09 29.02 -5.84
N LEU A 19 17.76 29.94 -5.14
CA LEU A 19 17.13 30.90 -4.25
C LEU A 19 16.18 31.84 -5.02
N LEU A 20 16.59 32.35 -6.17
CA LEU A 20 15.77 33.21 -7.02
C LEU A 20 14.53 32.46 -7.53
N LEU A 21 14.67 31.23 -8.01
CA LEU A 21 13.54 30.38 -8.43
C LEU A 21 12.60 30.05 -7.27
N HIS A 22 13.15 29.83 -6.07
CA HIS A 22 12.35 29.60 -4.87
C HIS A 22 11.56 30.85 -4.46
N LEU A 23 12.19 32.03 -4.52
CA LEU A 23 11.56 33.30 -4.20
C LEU A 23 10.52 33.75 -5.23
N THR A 24 10.73 33.47 -6.52
CA THR A 24 9.73 33.74 -7.57
C THR A 24 8.53 32.80 -7.46
N ARG A 25 8.73 31.52 -7.12
CA ARG A 25 7.64 30.56 -6.82
C ARG A 25 6.77 31.01 -5.64
N ARG A 26 7.33 31.72 -4.65
CA ARG A 26 6.57 32.33 -3.54
C ARG A 26 5.68 33.51 -3.97
N ARG A 27 5.96 34.18 -5.10
CA ARG A 27 5.23 35.41 -5.50
C ARG A 27 3.92 35.15 -6.25
N THR A 28 3.67 33.94 -6.75
CA THR A 28 2.48 33.59 -7.57
C THR A 28 1.26 33.09 -6.79
N THR A 29 1.23 33.22 -5.45
CA THR A 29 0.32 32.45 -4.57
C THR A 29 -0.90 33.20 -4.03
N ARG A 30 -1.40 34.26 -4.69
CA ARG A 30 -2.50 35.11 -4.14
C ARG A 30 -3.84 34.37 -3.89
N HIS A 31 -4.01 33.14 -4.38
CA HIS A 31 -5.24 32.34 -4.21
C HIS A 31 -5.02 30.95 -3.59
N LEU A 32 -3.82 30.64 -3.09
CA LEU A 32 -3.55 29.34 -2.47
C LEU A 32 -3.83 29.35 -0.96
N PRO A 33 -4.18 28.20 -0.36
CA PRO A 33 -4.24 28.07 1.09
C PRO A 33 -2.92 28.49 1.76
N PRO A 34 -2.96 29.04 2.99
CA PRO A 34 -1.75 29.38 3.74
C PRO A 34 -0.87 28.14 3.94
N GLY A 35 0.42 28.31 4.14
CA GLY A 35 1.29 27.15 4.36
C GLY A 35 2.78 27.43 4.24
N ASN A 36 3.57 26.35 4.26
CA ASN A 36 5.02 26.38 4.22
C ASN A 36 5.58 25.31 3.28
N TYR A 37 6.26 25.74 2.22
CA TYR A 37 6.92 24.83 1.27
C TYR A 37 8.26 24.26 1.78
N GLY A 38 8.71 24.59 3.00
CA GLY A 38 9.90 24.01 3.60
C GLY A 38 11.20 24.33 2.84
N LEU A 39 12.14 23.37 2.87
CA LEU A 39 13.45 23.51 2.21
C LEU A 39 13.32 23.48 0.67
N PRO A 40 14.23 24.12 -0.09
CA PRO A 40 14.26 23.96 -1.54
C PRO A 40 14.36 22.49 -1.95
N PHE A 41 13.60 22.08 -2.97
CA PHE A 41 13.48 20.71 -3.52
C PHE A 41 12.90 19.62 -2.62
N ILE A 42 13.36 19.54 -1.37
CA ILE A 42 12.97 18.49 -0.43
C ILE A 42 11.68 18.86 0.29
N GLY A 43 11.46 20.16 0.53
CA GLY A 43 10.32 20.65 1.27
C GLY A 43 10.30 20.19 2.73
N GLU A 44 9.16 19.66 3.15
CA GLU A 44 8.94 19.09 4.48
C GLU A 44 8.98 17.54 4.46
N THR A 45 9.40 16.93 3.34
CA THR A 45 9.38 15.47 3.11
C THR A 45 10.11 14.69 4.20
N LEU A 46 11.28 15.15 4.65
CA LEU A 46 12.06 14.44 5.69
C LEU A 46 11.37 14.47 7.05
N GLN A 47 10.71 15.59 7.38
CA GLN A 47 9.93 15.72 8.61
C GLN A 47 8.71 14.81 8.55
N LEU A 48 8.02 14.76 7.41
CA LEU A 48 6.88 13.85 7.20
C LEU A 48 7.30 12.38 7.32
N ILE A 49 8.39 11.98 6.65
CA ILE A 49 8.93 10.61 6.75
C ILE A 49 9.33 10.29 8.19
N SER A 50 9.97 11.24 8.89
CA SER A 50 10.35 11.06 10.30
C SER A 50 9.13 10.88 11.21
N ALA A 51 8.06 11.65 10.97
CA ALA A 51 6.81 11.53 11.72
C ALA A 51 6.17 10.15 11.54
N TYR A 52 6.06 9.67 10.29
CA TYR A 52 5.52 8.34 10.00
C TYR A 52 6.35 7.17 10.57
N LYS A 53 7.62 7.41 10.89
CA LYS A 53 8.50 6.42 11.52
C LYS A 53 8.57 6.53 13.04
N SER A 54 7.83 7.47 13.63
CA SER A 54 7.74 7.65 15.07
C SER A 54 6.52 6.91 15.65
N GLU A 55 6.49 6.75 16.97
CA GLU A 55 5.35 6.15 17.67
C GLU A 55 4.08 7.03 17.61
N ASN A 56 4.24 8.34 17.38
CA ASN A 56 3.14 9.28 17.26
C ASN A 56 3.34 10.23 16.06
N PRO A 57 2.77 9.90 14.88
CA PRO A 57 2.89 10.73 13.69
C PRO A 57 2.00 11.99 13.70
N GLU A 58 0.99 12.06 14.58
CA GLU A 58 -0.05 13.11 14.60
C GLU A 58 0.51 14.55 14.72
N PRO A 59 1.53 14.83 15.56
CA PRO A 59 2.03 16.19 15.77
C PRO A 59 2.46 16.91 14.49
N PHE A 60 2.99 16.16 13.50
CA PHE A 60 3.39 16.77 12.22
C PHE A 60 2.20 17.46 11.53
N ILE A 61 1.02 16.84 11.56
CA ILE A 61 -0.19 17.41 10.97
C ILE A 61 -0.84 18.40 11.93
N ASP A 62 -0.93 18.07 13.22
CA ASP A 62 -1.62 18.91 14.21
C ASP A 62 -1.02 20.31 14.33
N GLU A 63 0.31 20.42 14.34
CA GLU A 63 1.00 21.71 14.39
C GLU A 63 0.68 22.58 13.16
N ARG A 64 0.56 21.96 11.99
CA ARG A 64 0.25 22.66 10.73
C ARG A 64 -1.21 23.06 10.68
N VAL A 65 -2.12 22.21 11.14
CA VAL A 65 -3.54 22.54 11.27
C VAL A 65 -3.74 23.69 12.26
N ALA A 66 -3.07 23.67 13.40
CA ALA A 66 -3.14 24.73 14.41
C ALA A 66 -2.62 26.07 13.86
N ARG A 67 -1.60 26.04 13.00
CA ARG A 67 -0.95 27.26 12.47
C ARG A 67 -1.59 27.82 11.20
N PHE A 68 -2.03 26.96 10.29
CA PHE A 68 -2.48 27.34 8.95
C PHE A 68 -3.96 27.05 8.69
N GLY A 69 -4.63 26.33 9.59
CA GLY A 69 -5.99 25.84 9.41
C GLY A 69 -6.04 24.45 8.75
N ARG A 70 -7.25 23.91 8.62
CA ARG A 70 -7.49 22.53 8.14
C ARG A 70 -7.06 22.30 6.69
N ILE A 71 -6.88 23.35 5.91
CA ILE A 71 -6.43 23.28 4.52
C ILE A 71 -5.20 24.17 4.39
N PHE A 72 -4.06 23.58 4.03
CA PHE A 72 -2.80 24.30 3.95
C PHE A 72 -1.90 23.81 2.82
N THR A 73 -0.94 24.63 2.41
CA THR A 73 0.08 24.27 1.42
C THR A 73 1.37 23.78 2.06
N THR A 74 1.98 22.75 1.45
CA THR A 74 3.30 22.23 1.81
C THR A 74 4.05 21.78 0.56
N HIS A 75 5.28 21.30 0.73
CA HIS A 75 6.04 20.64 -0.32
C HIS A 75 6.49 19.27 0.20
N VAL A 76 5.96 18.19 -0.35
CA VAL A 76 6.29 16.83 0.08
C VAL A 76 6.47 15.92 -1.12
N PHE A 77 7.40 14.98 -1.02
CA PHE A 77 7.74 14.01 -2.06
C PHE A 77 8.11 14.64 -3.42
N GLY A 78 8.72 15.84 -3.39
CA GLY A 78 9.15 16.56 -4.59
C GLY A 78 8.10 17.47 -5.22
N GLU A 79 6.88 17.47 -4.69
CA GLU A 79 5.74 18.20 -5.26
C GLU A 79 5.20 19.27 -4.31
N ALA A 80 4.63 20.34 -4.87
CA ALA A 80 3.80 21.25 -4.09
C ALA A 80 2.44 20.59 -3.82
N THR A 81 2.02 20.57 -2.56
CA THR A 81 0.86 19.81 -2.11
C THR A 81 -0.08 20.70 -1.32
N VAL A 82 -1.38 20.60 -1.60
CA VAL A 82 -2.42 21.08 -0.70
C VAL A 82 -2.82 19.92 0.20
N PHE A 83 -2.63 20.08 1.50
CA PHE A 83 -3.06 19.13 2.51
C PHE A 83 -4.44 19.50 3.02
N SER A 84 -5.32 18.51 3.20
CA SER A 84 -6.68 18.69 3.70
C SER A 84 -6.96 17.77 4.89
N ALA A 85 -7.11 18.38 6.06
CA ALA A 85 -7.73 17.80 7.25
C ALA A 85 -9.23 18.16 7.34
N ASP A 86 -9.81 18.68 6.25
CA ASP A 86 -11.22 19.09 6.21
C ASP A 86 -12.10 17.96 5.61
N PRO A 87 -13.13 17.47 6.34
CA PRO A 87 -13.93 16.33 5.90
C PRO A 87 -14.79 16.64 4.66
N GLU A 88 -15.24 17.89 4.48
CA GLU A 88 -16.07 18.27 3.32
C GLU A 88 -15.21 18.31 2.06
N VAL A 89 -14.01 18.88 2.15
CA VAL A 89 -13.04 18.86 1.04
C VAL A 89 -12.62 17.43 0.73
N ASN A 90 -12.34 16.60 1.74
CA ASN A 90 -11.96 15.20 1.52
C ASN A 90 -13.07 14.42 0.81
N ARG A 91 -14.33 14.63 1.20
CA ARG A 91 -15.49 14.05 0.50
C ARG A 91 -15.58 14.55 -0.94
N PHE A 92 -15.40 15.84 -1.18
CA PHE A 92 -15.42 16.42 -2.52
C PHE A 92 -14.32 15.83 -3.42
N VAL A 93 -13.11 15.68 -2.90
CA VAL A 93 -11.98 15.05 -3.61
C VAL A 93 -12.33 13.61 -4.01
N LEU A 94 -12.75 12.79 -3.05
CA LEU A 94 -13.07 11.37 -3.27
C LEU A 94 -14.25 11.16 -4.24
N GLN A 95 -15.26 12.04 -4.22
CA GLN A 95 -16.41 11.97 -5.12
C GLN A 95 -16.10 12.42 -6.57
N ASN A 96 -14.99 13.14 -6.77
CA ASN A 96 -14.57 13.67 -8.07
C ASN A 96 -13.28 13.02 -8.62
N GLU A 97 -12.94 11.83 -8.11
CA GLU A 97 -11.88 10.99 -8.66
C GLU A 97 -12.16 10.64 -10.14
N GLY A 98 -11.16 10.80 -11.00
CA GLY A 98 -11.25 10.63 -12.44
C GLY A 98 -11.94 11.78 -13.19
N LYS A 99 -12.31 12.87 -12.51
CA LYS A 99 -12.91 14.07 -13.10
C LYS A 99 -12.11 15.33 -12.82
N LEU A 100 -11.96 15.67 -11.54
CA LEU A 100 -11.22 16.84 -11.05
C LEU A 100 -9.92 16.43 -10.36
N PHE A 101 -9.91 15.24 -9.77
CA PHE A 101 -8.77 14.67 -9.08
C PHE A 101 -8.39 13.34 -9.72
N GLU A 102 -7.15 12.95 -9.49
CA GLU A 102 -6.63 11.67 -9.93
C GLU A 102 -5.68 11.12 -8.87
N CYS A 103 -5.81 9.82 -8.61
CA CYS A 103 -4.92 9.08 -7.75
C CYS A 103 -3.46 9.26 -8.17
N SER A 104 -2.62 9.78 -7.26
CA SER A 104 -1.21 10.04 -7.49
C SER A 104 -0.41 9.77 -6.22
N TYR A 105 0.35 8.67 -6.23
CA TYR A 105 1.19 8.26 -5.11
C TYR A 105 2.65 8.69 -5.32
N PRO A 106 3.40 8.93 -4.22
CA PRO A 106 4.84 9.18 -4.28
C PRO A 106 5.58 8.11 -5.07
N GLY A 107 6.64 8.50 -5.79
CA GLY A 107 7.43 7.58 -6.59
C GLY A 107 7.98 6.38 -5.81
N SER A 108 8.22 6.53 -4.50
CA SER A 108 8.65 5.41 -3.63
C SER A 108 7.62 4.28 -3.58
N ILE A 109 6.33 4.61 -3.52
CA ILE A 109 5.22 3.64 -3.50
C ILE A 109 4.99 3.11 -4.92
N SER A 110 4.84 4.03 -5.89
CA SER A 110 4.50 3.68 -7.27
C SER A 110 5.54 2.76 -7.93
N ASN A 111 6.84 3.00 -7.69
CA ASN A 111 7.91 2.14 -8.23
C ASN A 111 7.95 0.75 -7.60
N LEU A 112 7.61 0.63 -6.31
CA LEU A 112 7.67 -0.64 -5.58
C LEU A 112 6.44 -1.51 -5.88
N LEU A 113 5.26 -0.90 -6.04
CA LEU A 113 4.04 -1.60 -6.42
C LEU A 113 4.05 -2.05 -7.89
N GLY A 114 4.71 -1.29 -8.76
CA GLY A 114 4.75 -1.56 -10.20
C GLY A 114 3.70 -0.77 -10.98
N LYS A 115 4.01 -0.55 -12.26
CA LYS A 115 3.26 0.31 -13.19
C LYS A 115 1.86 -0.22 -13.49
N HIS A 116 1.64 -1.53 -13.34
CA HIS A 116 0.33 -2.17 -13.55
C HIS A 116 -0.39 -2.49 -12.23
N SER A 117 0.02 -1.88 -11.11
CA SER A 117 -0.70 -2.02 -9.86
C SER A 117 -2.09 -1.38 -9.92
N LEU A 118 -3.05 -1.96 -9.20
CA LEU A 118 -4.41 -1.43 -9.13
C LEU A 118 -4.44 0.04 -8.66
N LEU A 119 -3.50 0.43 -7.80
CA LEU A 119 -3.37 1.80 -7.28
C LEU A 119 -2.96 2.84 -8.34
N LEU A 120 -2.31 2.42 -9.42
CA LEU A 120 -1.85 3.31 -10.50
C LEU A 120 -2.69 3.20 -11.77
N MET A 121 -3.55 2.19 -11.87
CA MET A 121 -4.48 2.03 -12.98
C MET A 121 -5.49 3.16 -13.01
N LYS A 122 -5.95 3.51 -14.23
CA LYS A 122 -6.88 4.62 -14.47
C LYS A 122 -8.05 4.20 -15.35
N GLY A 123 -9.14 4.96 -15.27
CA GLY A 123 -10.29 4.85 -16.17
C GLY A 123 -10.93 3.46 -16.22
N SER A 124 -11.20 2.98 -17.45
CA SER A 124 -11.89 1.70 -17.68
C SER A 124 -11.10 0.49 -17.20
N LEU A 125 -9.76 0.52 -17.31
CA LEU A 125 -8.90 -0.56 -16.81
C LEU A 125 -9.00 -0.66 -15.29
N HIS A 126 -8.88 0.46 -14.58
CA HIS A 126 -9.08 0.47 -13.12
C HIS A 126 -10.46 -0.08 -12.74
N LYS A 127 -11.52 0.39 -13.39
CA LYS A 127 -12.90 -0.08 -13.11
C LYS A 127 -13.03 -1.59 -13.32
N ARG A 128 -12.46 -2.14 -14.40
CA ARG A 128 -12.47 -3.58 -14.69
C ARG A 128 -11.73 -4.37 -13.62
N MET A 129 -10.48 -4.01 -13.33
CA MET A 129 -9.63 -4.72 -12.37
C MET A 129 -10.15 -4.61 -10.93
N HIS A 130 -10.72 -3.47 -10.58
CA HIS A 130 -11.42 -3.29 -9.30
C HIS A 130 -12.66 -4.19 -9.21
N SER A 131 -13.46 -4.27 -10.28
CA SER A 131 -14.65 -5.14 -10.33
C SER A 131 -14.25 -6.61 -10.21
N LEU A 132 -13.17 -7.02 -10.89
CA LEU A 132 -12.60 -8.36 -10.76
C LEU A 132 -12.17 -8.64 -9.32
N THR A 133 -11.45 -7.72 -8.68
CA THR A 133 -11.04 -7.84 -7.27
C THR A 133 -12.24 -8.03 -6.35
N MET A 134 -13.28 -7.20 -6.51
CA MET A 134 -14.50 -7.27 -5.70
C MET A 134 -15.30 -8.55 -5.95
N SER A 135 -15.16 -9.17 -7.13
CA SER A 135 -15.82 -10.45 -7.40
C SER A 135 -15.32 -11.54 -6.46
N PHE A 136 -14.07 -11.50 -6.00
CA PHE A 136 -13.48 -12.44 -5.02
C PHE A 136 -13.83 -12.13 -3.55
N ALA A 137 -14.49 -11.00 -3.29
CA ALA A 137 -14.92 -10.58 -1.96
C ALA A 137 -16.44 -10.39 -1.88
N ASN A 138 -17.20 -11.04 -2.78
CA ASN A 138 -18.66 -11.00 -2.73
C ASN A 138 -19.21 -11.88 -1.59
N SER A 139 -20.45 -11.60 -1.16
CA SER A 139 -21.06 -12.28 -0.01
C SER A 139 -21.13 -13.80 -0.13
N THR A 140 -21.36 -14.33 -1.33
CA THR A 140 -21.40 -15.77 -1.59
C THR A 140 -20.03 -16.42 -1.44
N ILE A 141 -18.99 -15.85 -2.05
CA ILE A 141 -17.62 -16.36 -1.93
C ILE A 141 -17.12 -16.25 -0.49
N ILE A 142 -17.48 -15.15 0.19
CA ILE A 142 -17.15 -14.99 1.61
C ILE A 142 -17.73 -16.15 2.41
N ARG A 143 -19.03 -16.40 2.27
CA ARG A 143 -19.75 -17.43 3.03
C ARG A 143 -19.26 -18.84 2.72
N ASP A 144 -19.13 -19.18 1.44
CA ASP A 144 -18.97 -20.57 1.00
C ASP A 144 -17.52 -21.03 0.97
N HIS A 145 -16.56 -20.09 0.88
CA HIS A 145 -15.14 -20.43 0.74
C HIS A 145 -14.28 -19.69 1.76
N LEU A 146 -14.39 -18.37 1.84
CA LEU A 146 -13.44 -17.57 2.61
C LEU A 146 -13.53 -17.81 4.11
N LEU A 147 -14.74 -17.96 4.67
CA LEU A 147 -14.90 -18.19 6.11
C LEU A 147 -14.21 -19.48 6.58
N LEU A 148 -14.24 -20.53 5.76
CA LEU A 148 -13.58 -21.80 6.07
C LEU A 148 -12.05 -21.64 6.07
N ASP A 149 -11.51 -20.92 5.09
CA ASP A 149 -10.08 -20.62 5.04
C ASP A 149 -9.64 -19.70 6.18
N ILE A 150 -10.46 -18.71 6.53
CA ILE A 150 -10.25 -17.82 7.69
C ILE A 150 -10.14 -18.64 8.98
N ASP A 151 -11.15 -19.46 9.29
CA ASP A 151 -11.15 -20.25 10.54
C ASP A 151 -9.97 -21.22 10.59
N ARG A 152 -9.71 -21.95 9.50
CA ARG A 152 -8.59 -22.90 9.40
C ARG A 152 -7.24 -22.23 9.60
N ILE A 153 -6.97 -21.11 8.91
CA ILE A 153 -5.68 -20.43 8.99
C ILE A 153 -5.50 -19.74 10.34
N ILE A 154 -6.54 -19.11 10.89
CA ILE A 154 -6.48 -18.52 12.23
C ILE A 154 -6.13 -19.59 13.26
N ARG A 155 -6.84 -20.73 13.27
CA ARG A 155 -6.56 -21.84 14.19
C ARG A 155 -5.14 -22.37 14.03
N PHE A 156 -4.69 -22.58 12.80
CA PHE A 156 -3.33 -23.04 12.51
C PHE A 156 -2.26 -22.16 13.19
N TYR A 157 -2.41 -20.83 13.13
CA TYR A 157 -1.47 -19.93 13.81
C TYR A 157 -1.70 -19.88 15.32
N LEU A 158 -2.95 -19.81 15.80
CA LEU A 158 -3.25 -19.80 17.23
C LEU A 158 -2.72 -21.05 17.95
N ASP A 159 -2.82 -22.22 17.33
CA ASP A 159 -2.31 -23.49 17.88
C ASP A 159 -0.77 -23.51 17.97
N SER A 160 -0.09 -22.64 17.20
CA SER A 160 1.37 -22.49 17.24
C SER A 160 1.84 -21.42 18.24
N TRP A 161 0.93 -20.66 18.84
CA TRP A 161 1.29 -19.60 19.78
C TRP A 161 1.80 -20.18 21.10
N SER A 162 2.81 -19.52 21.65
CA SER A 162 3.25 -19.75 23.03
C SER A 162 2.50 -18.84 24.00
N ASP A 163 2.81 -18.92 25.30
CA ASP A 163 2.19 -18.06 26.33
C ASP A 163 2.29 -16.55 26.03
N ARG A 164 3.32 -16.13 25.29
CA ARG A 164 3.52 -14.74 24.87
C ARG A 164 3.87 -14.67 23.39
N VAL A 165 3.23 -13.75 22.68
CA VAL A 165 3.47 -13.52 21.25
C VAL A 165 3.57 -12.04 20.95
N PHE A 166 4.33 -11.69 19.90
CA PHE A 166 4.27 -10.37 19.31
C PHE A 166 3.04 -10.29 18.40
N LEU A 167 1.94 -9.77 18.95
CA LEU A 167 0.62 -9.83 18.30
C LEU A 167 0.61 -9.26 16.88
N MET A 168 1.31 -8.14 16.63
CA MET A 168 1.39 -7.55 15.29
C MET A 168 2.07 -8.49 14.29
N GLU A 169 3.12 -9.21 14.71
CA GLU A 169 3.81 -10.18 13.85
C GLU A 169 2.91 -11.37 13.54
N GLU A 170 2.19 -11.89 14.53
CA GLU A 170 1.25 -13.00 14.35
C GLU A 170 0.05 -12.61 13.49
N ALA A 171 -0.53 -11.43 13.71
CA ALA A 171 -1.60 -10.90 12.88
C ALA A 171 -1.14 -10.75 11.42
N LYS A 172 0.09 -10.27 11.19
CA LYS A 172 0.70 -10.17 9.86
C LYS A 172 0.90 -11.54 9.21
N LYS A 173 1.29 -12.57 9.95
CA LYS A 173 1.40 -13.94 9.40
C LYS A 173 0.04 -14.49 8.95
N ILE A 174 -0.98 -14.31 9.78
CA ILE A 174 -2.36 -14.73 9.49
C ILE A 174 -2.89 -14.03 8.23
N THR A 175 -2.79 -12.70 8.16
CA THR A 175 -3.32 -11.94 7.02
C THR A 175 -2.55 -12.19 5.74
N PHE A 176 -1.22 -12.39 5.81
CA PHE A 176 -0.42 -12.78 4.66
C PHE A 176 -0.87 -14.14 4.12
N ALA A 177 -1.00 -15.13 4.99
CA ALA A 177 -1.43 -16.48 4.62
C ALA A 177 -2.82 -16.49 3.98
N LEU A 178 -3.77 -15.75 4.54
CA LEU A 178 -5.11 -15.60 3.95
C LEU A 178 -5.05 -14.96 2.56
N THR A 179 -4.25 -13.91 2.40
CA THR A 179 -4.10 -13.23 1.11
C THR A 179 -3.45 -14.16 0.07
N MET A 180 -2.41 -14.91 0.45
CA MET A 180 -1.78 -15.93 -0.41
C MET A 180 -2.77 -17.02 -0.82
N LYS A 181 -3.61 -17.47 0.12
CA LYS A 181 -4.64 -18.47 -0.14
C LYS A 181 -5.66 -17.96 -1.16
N GLN A 182 -6.18 -16.75 -0.98
CA GLN A 182 -7.17 -16.15 -1.89
C GLN A 182 -6.61 -15.87 -3.28
N LEU A 183 -5.39 -15.34 -3.36
CA LEU A 183 -4.84 -14.90 -4.64
C LEU A 183 -4.32 -16.06 -5.48
N MET A 184 -3.70 -17.07 -4.84
CA MET A 184 -2.89 -18.08 -5.54
C MET A 184 -3.14 -19.52 -5.08
N SER A 185 -4.05 -19.74 -4.14
CA SER A 185 -4.34 -21.06 -3.54
C SER A 185 -3.15 -21.70 -2.80
N PHE A 186 -2.25 -20.89 -2.21
CA PHE A 186 -1.17 -21.41 -1.37
C PHE A 186 -1.57 -21.47 0.10
N ASP A 187 -1.27 -22.60 0.75
CA ASP A 187 -1.36 -22.75 2.20
C ASP A 187 -0.02 -22.35 2.87
N PRO A 188 -0.01 -22.03 4.17
CA PRO A 188 1.21 -21.68 4.90
C PRO A 188 2.30 -22.75 4.77
N CYS A 189 3.46 -22.37 4.26
CA CYS A 189 4.66 -23.19 4.19
C CYS A 189 5.93 -22.34 4.25
N GLU A 190 7.10 -23.00 4.29
CA GLU A 190 8.40 -22.32 4.35
C GLU A 190 8.60 -21.33 3.18
N TRP A 191 8.16 -21.69 1.97
CA TRP A 191 8.25 -20.80 0.81
C TRP A 191 7.38 -19.54 0.97
N THR A 192 6.12 -19.68 1.42
CA THR A 192 5.25 -18.51 1.65
C THR A 192 5.80 -17.61 2.75
N GLU A 193 6.43 -18.18 3.78
CA GLU A 193 7.05 -17.43 4.87
C GLU A 193 8.32 -16.70 4.40
N SER A 194 9.13 -17.33 3.54
CA SER A 194 10.26 -16.66 2.89
C SER A 194 9.81 -15.50 2.01
N LEU A 195 8.73 -15.68 1.23
CA LEU A 195 8.15 -14.63 0.41
C LEU A 195 7.64 -13.47 1.28
N ARG A 196 6.97 -13.76 2.40
CA ARG A 196 6.50 -12.75 3.36
C ARG A 196 7.63 -11.88 3.90
N LYS A 197 8.78 -12.48 4.22
CA LYS A 197 9.96 -11.75 4.71
C LYS A 197 10.52 -10.79 3.65
N GLU A 198 10.55 -11.19 2.38
CA GLU A 198 10.93 -10.28 1.28
C GLU A 198 9.88 -9.17 1.11
N TYR A 199 8.58 -9.48 1.24
CA TYR A 199 7.51 -8.49 1.17
C TYR A 199 7.62 -7.40 2.24
N LEU A 200 8.01 -7.75 3.46
CA LEU A 200 8.25 -6.77 4.51
C LEU A 200 9.28 -5.72 4.08
N LEU A 201 10.35 -6.15 3.42
CA LEU A 201 11.40 -5.25 2.93
C LEU A 201 10.88 -4.33 1.82
N VAL A 202 9.89 -4.76 1.03
CA VAL A 202 9.22 -3.90 0.03
C VAL A 202 8.45 -2.79 0.74
N ILE A 203 7.64 -3.13 1.75
CA ILE A 203 6.79 -2.18 2.47
C ILE A 203 7.64 -1.13 3.22
N GLU A 204 8.77 -1.53 3.79
CA GLU A 204 9.72 -0.60 4.42
C GLU A 204 10.20 0.52 3.47
N GLY A 205 10.15 0.30 2.15
CA GLY A 205 10.55 1.25 1.14
C GLY A 205 9.51 2.34 0.82
N PHE A 206 8.24 2.17 1.20
CA PHE A 206 7.14 3.06 0.78
C PHE A 206 7.31 4.50 1.25
N PHE A 207 7.71 4.70 2.49
CA PHE A 207 7.91 6.03 3.09
C PHE A 207 9.40 6.37 3.19
N THR A 208 10.08 6.33 2.05
CA THR A 208 11.51 6.67 1.95
C THR A 208 11.77 7.58 0.75
N ILE A 209 12.96 8.19 0.70
CA ILE A 209 13.39 8.94 -0.48
C ILE A 209 13.59 7.95 -1.65
N PRO A 210 12.92 8.13 -2.80
CA PRO A 210 12.95 7.20 -3.93
C PRO A 210 14.24 7.28 -4.76
N LEU A 211 15.39 7.40 -4.08
CA LEU A 211 16.71 7.49 -4.69
C LEU A 211 17.62 6.45 -4.01
N PRO A 212 17.92 5.31 -4.66
CA PRO A 212 18.70 4.22 -4.07
C PRO A 212 20.09 4.64 -3.57
N PHE A 213 20.66 5.72 -4.11
CA PHE A 213 21.92 6.29 -3.67
C PHE A 213 21.82 6.96 -2.29
N PHE A 214 20.70 7.63 -2.00
CA PHE A 214 20.48 8.37 -0.75
C PHE A 214 19.71 7.56 0.31
N SER A 215 19.15 6.39 -0.04
CA SER A 215 18.38 5.55 0.88
C SER A 215 18.76 4.08 0.74
N THR A 216 19.49 3.56 1.73
CA THR A 216 19.82 2.13 1.84
C THR A 216 18.57 1.26 2.00
N THR A 217 17.56 1.79 2.69
CA THR A 217 16.26 1.13 2.86
C THR A 217 15.56 0.98 1.51
N TYR A 218 15.51 2.06 0.71
CA TYR A 218 14.90 2.01 -0.62
C TYR A 218 15.66 1.08 -1.56
N LYS A 219 17.00 1.08 -1.51
CA LYS A 219 17.84 0.14 -2.27
C LYS A 219 17.54 -1.32 -1.91
N ARG A 220 17.31 -1.62 -0.63
CA ARG A 220 16.91 -2.95 -0.16
C ARG A 220 15.50 -3.30 -0.62
N ALA A 221 14.56 -2.37 -0.53
CA ALA A 221 13.18 -2.54 -0.99
C ALA A 221 13.10 -2.86 -2.49
N ILE A 222 13.88 -2.17 -3.32
CA ILE A 222 13.94 -2.46 -4.77
C ILE A 222 14.45 -3.87 -5.04
N LYS A 223 15.51 -4.32 -4.33
CA LYS A 223 16.01 -5.70 -4.46
C LYS A 223 14.98 -6.74 -4.03
N ALA A 224 14.29 -6.48 -2.92
CA ALA A 224 13.23 -7.35 -2.43
C ALA A 224 12.06 -7.41 -3.41
N ARG A 225 11.67 -6.27 -3.98
CA ARG A 225 10.65 -6.17 -5.04
C ARG A 225 11.02 -7.04 -6.24
N THR A 226 12.28 -7.02 -6.67
CA THR A 226 12.76 -7.89 -7.76
C THR A 226 12.58 -9.37 -7.43
N LYS A 227 13.02 -9.81 -6.25
CA LYS A 227 12.86 -11.21 -5.80
C LYS A 227 11.40 -11.64 -5.71
N VAL A 228 10.54 -10.76 -5.16
CA VAL A 228 9.09 -10.99 -5.09
C VAL A 228 8.51 -11.14 -6.48
N ALA A 229 8.85 -10.24 -7.40
CA ALA A 229 8.36 -10.29 -8.78
C ALA A 229 8.82 -11.56 -9.49
N GLU A 230 10.07 -12.00 -9.29
CA GLU A 230 10.59 -13.27 -9.83
C GLU A 230 9.82 -14.47 -9.29
N ALA A 231 9.60 -14.53 -7.96
CA ALA A 231 8.85 -15.61 -7.32
C ALA A 231 7.41 -15.69 -7.85
N LEU A 232 6.71 -14.56 -7.94
CA LEU A 232 5.35 -14.51 -8.48
C LEU A 232 5.30 -14.81 -9.98
N SER A 233 6.32 -14.39 -10.74
CA SER A 233 6.40 -14.70 -12.18
C SER A 233 6.47 -16.21 -12.41
N LEU A 234 7.19 -16.95 -11.57
CA LEU A 234 7.23 -18.42 -11.63
C LEU A 234 5.83 -19.00 -11.39
N VAL A 235 5.11 -18.53 -10.36
CA VAL A 235 3.74 -18.98 -10.07
C VAL A 235 2.80 -18.72 -11.25
N VAL A 236 2.86 -17.53 -11.85
CA VAL A 236 2.02 -17.16 -13.00
C VAL A 236 2.33 -18.03 -14.21
N ARG A 237 3.61 -18.26 -14.51
CA ARG A 237 4.03 -19.12 -15.64
C ARG A 237 3.59 -20.56 -15.45
N GLU A 238 3.83 -21.14 -14.28
CA GLU A 238 3.39 -22.50 -13.96
C GLU A 238 1.88 -22.62 -14.07
N ARG A 239 1.13 -21.61 -13.58
CA ARG A 239 -0.33 -21.61 -13.67
C ARG A 239 -0.83 -21.51 -15.10
N ARG A 240 -0.16 -20.71 -15.94
CA ARG A 240 -0.47 -20.59 -17.36
C ARG A 240 -0.28 -21.92 -18.09
N THR A 241 0.85 -22.60 -17.87
CA THR A 241 1.11 -23.93 -18.44
C THR A 241 0.13 -24.98 -17.93
N ALA A 242 -0.23 -24.96 -16.65
CA ALA A 242 -1.24 -25.86 -16.09
C ALA A 242 -2.63 -25.64 -16.74
N MET A 243 -3.02 -24.39 -16.96
CA MET A 243 -4.27 -24.03 -17.64
C MET A 243 -4.30 -24.52 -19.10
N GLU A 244 -3.18 -24.46 -19.82
CA GLU A 244 -3.04 -25.03 -21.16
C GLU A 244 -3.20 -26.56 -21.17
N ARG A 245 -2.88 -27.24 -20.06
CA ARG A 245 -3.15 -28.68 -19.85
C ARG A 245 -4.56 -28.97 -19.35
N GLY A 246 -5.42 -27.96 -19.19
CA GLY A 246 -6.80 -28.10 -18.72
C GLY A 246 -6.98 -28.01 -17.20
N GLU A 247 -5.91 -27.75 -16.44
CA GLU A 247 -6.00 -27.57 -14.99
C GLU A 247 -6.42 -26.13 -14.66
N ARG A 248 -7.60 -25.96 -14.06
CA ARG A 248 -8.09 -24.64 -13.63
C ARG A 248 -8.20 -24.58 -12.10
N LYS A 249 -7.84 -23.44 -11.53
CA LYS A 249 -8.13 -23.11 -10.12
C LYS A 249 -9.01 -21.87 -10.06
N ASN A 250 -9.92 -21.86 -9.09
CA ASN A 250 -10.82 -20.74 -8.83
C ASN A 250 -10.16 -19.75 -7.85
N ASP A 251 -9.01 -19.19 -8.25
CA ASP A 251 -8.31 -18.13 -7.52
C ASP A 251 -8.06 -16.91 -8.43
N MET A 252 -7.53 -15.83 -7.86
CA MET A 252 -7.30 -14.58 -8.59
C MET A 252 -6.41 -14.79 -9.82
N VAL A 253 -5.33 -15.57 -9.71
CA VAL A 253 -4.47 -15.88 -10.86
C VAL A 253 -5.25 -16.64 -11.93
N GLY A 254 -6.04 -17.63 -11.55
CA GLY A 254 -6.92 -18.36 -12.47
C GLY A 254 -7.91 -17.44 -13.19
N ALA A 255 -8.53 -16.49 -12.48
CA ALA A 255 -9.46 -15.54 -13.09
C ALA A 255 -8.77 -14.51 -13.99
N LEU A 256 -7.59 -14.01 -13.63
CA LEU A 256 -6.80 -13.11 -14.48
C LEU A 256 -6.36 -13.78 -15.78
N LEU A 257 -6.01 -15.07 -15.73
CA LEU A 257 -5.70 -15.87 -16.90
C LEU A 257 -6.97 -16.24 -17.71
N GLY A 258 -8.11 -16.43 -17.03
CA GLY A 258 -9.38 -16.85 -17.60
C GLY A 258 -10.28 -15.74 -18.18
N GLU A 259 -10.14 -14.49 -17.74
CA GLU A 259 -10.87 -13.32 -18.29
C GLU A 259 -10.71 -13.18 -19.81
N GLN A 260 -9.68 -13.82 -20.38
CA GLN A 260 -9.39 -13.87 -21.79
C GLN A 260 -10.43 -14.62 -22.64
N GLU A 261 -11.01 -15.70 -22.10
CA GLU A 261 -11.75 -16.68 -22.91
C GLU A 261 -13.21 -16.29 -23.17
N ALA A 262 -13.78 -15.39 -22.35
CA ALA A 262 -15.21 -15.09 -22.35
C ALA A 262 -15.65 -13.91 -23.25
N GLY A 263 -14.73 -13.26 -23.99
CA GLY A 263 -15.03 -12.36 -25.11
C GLY A 263 -15.96 -11.17 -24.83
N THR A 264 -15.39 -9.98 -24.65
CA THR A 264 -16.09 -8.70 -24.98
C THR A 264 -15.10 -7.71 -25.58
N GLY A 265 -15.48 -7.10 -26.70
CA GLY A 265 -14.68 -6.24 -27.57
C GLY A 265 -14.18 -4.91 -26.98
N SER A 266 -13.42 -4.96 -25.89
CA SER A 266 -12.54 -3.87 -25.48
C SER A 266 -11.11 -4.27 -25.75
N THR A 267 -10.46 -3.57 -26.67
CA THR A 267 -9.03 -3.40 -27.03
C THR A 267 -7.86 -3.95 -26.18
N GLY A 268 -8.06 -4.62 -25.04
CA GLY A 268 -7.00 -5.22 -24.23
C GLY A 268 -6.74 -6.67 -24.62
N GLY A 269 -5.53 -6.94 -25.10
CA GLY A 269 -5.04 -8.29 -25.40
C GLY A 269 -4.82 -9.15 -24.16
N ARG A 270 -3.96 -10.17 -24.24
CA ARG A 270 -3.63 -11.01 -23.09
C ARG A 270 -2.90 -10.22 -22.02
N PHE A 271 -3.32 -10.34 -20.76
CA PHE A 271 -2.49 -9.85 -19.66
C PHE A 271 -1.14 -10.57 -19.71
N SER A 272 -0.11 -9.76 -19.80
CA SER A 272 1.27 -10.20 -19.68
C SER A 272 1.54 -10.70 -18.27
N ASP A 273 2.56 -11.54 -18.12
CA ASP A 273 2.97 -12.00 -16.79
C ASP A 273 3.37 -10.81 -15.91
N GLU A 274 3.95 -9.75 -16.48
CA GLU A 274 4.30 -8.51 -15.76
C GLU A 274 3.06 -7.81 -15.19
N GLU A 275 1.98 -7.68 -15.98
CA GLU A 275 0.73 -7.09 -15.53
C GLU A 275 0.09 -7.87 -14.37
N ILE A 276 0.07 -9.20 -14.48
CA ILE A 276 -0.47 -10.07 -13.42
C ILE A 276 0.40 -9.95 -12.16
N VAL A 277 1.72 -9.98 -12.30
CA VAL A 277 2.65 -9.88 -11.17
C VAL A 277 2.52 -8.55 -10.44
N ASP A 278 2.55 -7.41 -11.15
CA ASP A 278 2.37 -6.08 -10.55
C ASP A 278 1.02 -5.96 -9.82
N PHE A 279 -0.04 -6.54 -10.39
CA PHE A 279 -1.36 -6.57 -9.77
C PHE A 279 -1.38 -7.41 -8.47
N LEU A 280 -0.77 -8.61 -8.49
CA LEU A 280 -0.63 -9.46 -7.30
C LEU A 280 0.21 -8.79 -6.21
N VAL A 281 1.28 -8.08 -6.60
CA VAL A 281 2.12 -7.33 -5.66
C VAL A 281 1.31 -6.31 -4.88
N ALA A 282 0.46 -5.55 -5.59
CA ALA A 282 -0.40 -4.56 -4.96
C ALA A 282 -1.44 -5.16 -4.00
N LEU A 283 -2.07 -6.27 -4.39
CA LEU A 283 -3.07 -6.92 -3.54
C LEU A 283 -2.47 -7.58 -2.30
N LEU A 284 -1.26 -8.15 -2.40
CA LEU A 284 -0.55 -8.72 -1.24
C LEU A 284 -0.22 -7.64 -0.20
N VAL A 285 0.21 -6.46 -0.64
CA VAL A 285 0.44 -5.31 0.24
C VAL A 285 -0.85 -4.88 0.93
N ALA A 286 -1.95 -4.78 0.17
CA ALA A 286 -3.24 -4.35 0.70
C ALA A 286 -3.75 -5.30 1.80
N GLY A 287 -3.70 -6.61 1.58
CA GLY A 287 -4.16 -7.61 2.54
C GLY A 287 -3.24 -7.79 3.76
N TYR A 288 -1.95 -7.47 3.61
CA TYR A 288 -0.95 -7.67 4.66
C TYR A 288 -1.01 -6.62 5.78
N GLU A 289 -0.84 -5.34 5.44
CA GLU A 289 -0.56 -4.28 6.43
C GLU A 289 -1.83 -3.74 7.09
N THR A 290 -2.92 -3.61 6.33
CA THR A 290 -4.15 -2.94 6.80
C THR A 290 -4.90 -3.78 7.84
N THR A 291 -5.28 -5.00 7.46
CA THR A 291 -6.05 -5.92 8.32
C THR A 291 -5.27 -6.32 9.57
N SER A 292 -3.96 -6.56 9.46
CA SER A 292 -3.14 -6.93 10.62
C SER A 292 -3.03 -5.80 11.64
N THR A 293 -2.92 -4.55 11.17
CA THR A 293 -2.95 -3.37 12.03
C THR A 293 -4.30 -3.24 12.73
N ILE A 294 -5.41 -3.37 12.00
CA ILE A 294 -6.76 -3.30 12.59
C ILE A 294 -6.97 -4.40 13.62
N MET A 295 -6.57 -5.65 13.33
CA MET A 295 -6.64 -6.76 14.30
C MET A 295 -5.86 -6.46 15.57
N THR A 296 -4.64 -5.95 15.42
CA THR A 296 -3.78 -5.61 16.56
C THR A 296 -4.38 -4.49 17.41
N LEU A 297 -4.88 -3.43 16.78
CA LEU A 297 -5.55 -2.32 17.45
C LEU A 297 -6.84 -2.78 18.15
N ALA A 298 -7.61 -3.67 17.52
CA ALA A 298 -8.82 -4.23 18.12
C ALA A 298 -8.51 -4.96 19.43
N VAL A 299 -7.51 -5.85 19.43
CA VAL A 299 -7.09 -6.54 20.66
C VAL A 299 -6.55 -5.54 21.70
N LYS A 300 -5.72 -4.58 21.29
CA LYS A 300 -5.21 -3.53 22.19
C LYS A 300 -6.36 -2.80 22.88
N PHE A 301 -7.30 -2.23 22.12
CA PHE A 301 -8.41 -1.46 22.71
C PHE A 301 -9.38 -2.33 23.52
N LEU A 302 -9.60 -3.59 23.14
CA LEU A 302 -10.41 -4.53 23.93
C LEU A 302 -9.73 -4.88 25.26
N THR A 303 -8.40 -5.04 25.28
CA THR A 303 -7.66 -5.29 26.53
C THR A 303 -7.64 -4.07 27.45
N GLU A 304 -7.66 -2.86 26.90
CA GLU A 304 -7.75 -1.60 27.67
C GLU A 304 -9.20 -1.25 28.06
N THR A 305 -10.19 -1.93 27.51
CA THR A 305 -11.62 -1.70 27.78
C THR A 305 -12.32 -2.98 28.26
N PRO A 306 -12.11 -3.42 29.52
CA PRO A 306 -12.59 -4.72 30.01
C PRO A 306 -14.10 -4.94 29.90
N LEU A 307 -14.91 -3.88 30.06
CA LEU A 307 -16.36 -3.94 29.92
C LEU A 307 -16.79 -4.38 28.50
N ALA A 308 -16.16 -3.81 27.47
CA ALA A 308 -16.44 -4.16 26.08
C ALA A 308 -16.02 -5.62 25.79
N LEU A 309 -14.88 -6.06 26.35
CA LEU A 309 -14.42 -7.45 26.21
C LEU A 309 -15.39 -8.46 26.85
N VAL A 310 -15.92 -8.16 28.05
CA VAL A 310 -16.90 -9.02 28.71
C VAL A 310 -18.19 -9.12 27.89
N GLN A 311 -18.71 -7.98 27.40
CA GLN A 311 -19.90 -7.96 26.55
C GLN A 311 -19.70 -8.79 25.28
N LEU A 312 -18.53 -8.68 24.62
CA LEU A 312 -18.23 -9.45 23.42
C LEU A 312 -18.17 -10.96 23.71
N LYS A 313 -17.59 -11.38 24.84
CA LYS A 313 -17.56 -12.79 25.27
C LYS A 313 -18.97 -13.36 25.50
N VAL A 314 -19.84 -12.59 26.16
CA VAL A 314 -21.24 -13.00 26.38
C VAL A 314 -21.98 -13.17 25.06
N LEU A 315 -21.84 -12.19 24.14
CA LEU A 315 -22.46 -12.26 22.82
C LEU A 315 -21.99 -13.49 22.03
N PHE A 316 -20.68 -13.77 22.06
CA PHE A 316 -20.10 -14.92 21.37
C PHE A 316 -20.63 -16.24 21.94
N LEU A 317 -20.63 -16.41 23.27
CA LEU A 317 -21.18 -17.62 23.91
C LEU A 317 -22.67 -17.79 23.63
N ALA A 318 -23.44 -16.70 23.61
CA ALA A 318 -24.85 -16.74 23.25
C ALA A 318 -25.05 -17.23 21.81
N PHE A 319 -24.28 -16.70 20.84
CA PHE A 319 -24.37 -17.12 19.44
C PHE A 319 -24.14 -18.63 19.27
N PHE A 320 -23.12 -19.19 19.91
CA PHE A 320 -22.85 -20.64 19.86
C PHE A 320 -23.79 -21.50 20.71
N SER A 321 -24.55 -20.91 21.62
CA SER A 321 -25.60 -21.64 22.36
C SER A 321 -26.91 -21.77 21.55
N PHE A 322 -27.06 -20.98 20.47
CA PHE A 322 -28.23 -21.00 19.59
C PHE A 322 -28.00 -21.75 18.26
N CYS A 323 -26.75 -22.10 17.92
CA CYS A 323 -26.38 -22.96 16.80
C CYS A 323 -26.18 -24.40 17.26
#